data_AF-A0A6A5QCF1-F1
#
_entry.id   AF-A0A6A5QCF1-F1
#
_cell.length_a   1.000
_cell.length_b   1.000
_cell.length_c   1.000
_cell.angle_alpha   90.00
_cell.angle_beta   90.00
_cell.angle_gamma   90.00
#
_symmetry.space_group_name_H-M   'P 1'
#
loop_
_entity.id
_entity.type
_entity.pdbx_description
1 polymer ?
#
loop_
_entity_poly.entity_id
_entity_poly.type
_entity_poly.pdbx_seq_one_letter_code
_entity_poly.pdbx_strand_id
1 'polypeptide(L)'
;MRYSSAVVLSTLTVGHAAAAHSHNRHVGFHARREAAKRDEPVDYSKLSYDLSNVNWDEVNKEVNWSSVFASPVATPTPAASDKKPAPDVAPTAAAPTSKPAETPNAAKPAPAVPNNPGGEVVENTFVGVASIANKIGAKVGKNEKSDNGGIWVGGDGPWGMDVTNSGTTDSVFFCWKANGFSGMSINTNVPEISVGMKPGQSVQLSFAPNVPAACAPASASNQLAFFGGVDDTWAEVTFGQNGAFDVSRNVNMNGSNISMKGSQCTSDMNTCVFKCQDPNAKSCEKGYDLLNCHAGNGGGGGYDVKMAGVGGGCTMASTGERIQVTFS
;
A
#
# COMPACT_ATOMS: atom_id res chain seq x y z
N MET A 1 26.89 -7.72 24.34
CA MET A 1 27.33 -8.80 23.41
C MET A 1 27.34 -8.21 22.01
N ARG A 2 28.49 -8.28 21.32
CA ARG A 2 28.67 -7.83 19.95
C ARG A 2 28.42 -9.03 19.03
N TYR A 3 27.56 -8.90 18.02
CA TYR A 3 27.41 -9.92 16.99
C TYR A 3 27.84 -9.35 15.64
N SER A 4 28.81 -10.03 15.02
CA SER A 4 29.38 -9.73 13.71
C SER A 4 28.64 -10.50 12.61
N SER A 5 28.41 -9.81 11.50
CA SER A 5 27.69 -10.20 10.29
C SER A 5 28.49 -11.18 9.42
N ALA A 6 27.86 -12.24 8.90
CA ALA A 6 28.42 -13.02 7.80
C ALA A 6 27.38 -13.91 7.10
N VAL A 7 26.43 -13.34 6.34
CA VAL A 7 25.76 -14.03 5.21
C VAL A 7 25.24 -12.97 4.22
N VAL A 8 26.08 -12.46 3.33
CA VAL A 8 25.65 -11.69 2.14
C VAL A 8 26.63 -12.02 1.02
N LEU A 9 26.34 -13.03 0.18
CA LEU A 9 26.97 -13.17 -1.15
C LEU A 9 26.32 -14.32 -1.95
N SER A 10 25.05 -14.18 -2.34
CA SER A 10 24.46 -14.94 -3.47
C SER A 10 22.98 -14.61 -3.65
N THR A 11 22.65 -13.51 -4.33
CA THR A 11 21.41 -13.31 -5.12
C THR A 11 21.36 -11.86 -5.64
N LEU A 12 22.10 -11.58 -6.71
CA LEU A 12 21.95 -10.35 -7.50
C LEU A 12 21.62 -10.76 -8.92
N THR A 13 20.33 -10.94 -9.19
CA THR A 13 19.78 -10.98 -10.55
C THR A 13 18.46 -10.21 -10.58
N VAL A 14 18.55 -8.98 -11.10
CA VAL A 14 17.53 -8.20 -11.83
C VAL A 14 16.24 -7.79 -11.08
N GLY A 15 16.14 -6.51 -10.70
CA GLY A 15 14.86 -5.82 -10.49
C GLY A 15 14.81 -4.73 -9.40
N HIS A 16 14.77 -3.46 -9.82
CA HIS A 16 14.21 -2.27 -9.12
C HIS A 16 14.71 -1.86 -7.72
N ALA A 17 15.68 -0.94 -7.70
CA ALA A 17 16.18 -0.22 -6.52
C ALA A 17 15.33 1.00 -6.09
N ALA A 18 14.06 1.12 -6.48
CA ALA A 18 13.29 2.35 -6.28
C ALA A 18 12.34 2.34 -5.07
N ALA A 19 12.03 1.18 -4.47
CA ALA A 19 11.20 1.07 -3.26
C ALA A 19 12.00 1.15 -1.95
N ALA A 20 13.33 1.11 -2.02
CA ALA A 20 14.20 0.84 -0.88
C ALA A 20 14.40 2.01 0.10
N HIS A 21 13.84 3.20 -0.14
CA HIS A 21 14.06 4.34 0.77
C HIS A 21 12.91 4.62 1.75
N SER A 22 11.76 3.96 1.58
CA SER A 22 10.49 4.46 2.11
C SER A 22 9.71 3.46 2.97
N HIS A 23 10.01 2.16 2.92
CA HIS A 23 9.20 1.12 3.58
C HIS A 23 9.73 0.68 4.96
N ASN A 24 9.97 1.60 5.90
CA ASN A 24 10.51 1.35 7.26
C ASN A 24 9.59 0.57 8.24
N ARG A 25 8.57 -0.17 7.78
CA ARG A 25 7.47 -0.64 8.65
C ARG A 25 7.71 -2.03 9.28
N HIS A 26 8.39 -2.93 8.58
CA HIS A 26 8.50 -4.34 9.02
C HIS A 26 9.67 -4.64 9.95
N VAL A 27 10.80 -3.95 9.82
CA VAL A 27 11.95 -4.13 10.75
C VAL A 27 11.56 -3.76 12.19
N GLY A 28 10.70 -2.75 12.37
CA GLY A 28 10.20 -2.34 13.67
C GLY A 28 9.35 -3.39 14.36
N PHE A 29 8.61 -4.19 13.59
CA PHE A 29 7.77 -5.27 14.11
C PHE A 29 8.61 -6.38 14.76
N HIS A 30 9.65 -6.85 14.05
CA HIS A 30 10.57 -7.87 14.59
C HIS A 30 11.40 -7.32 15.76
N ALA A 31 11.89 -6.07 15.67
CA ALA A 31 12.67 -5.43 16.74
C ALA A 31 11.87 -5.28 18.05
N ARG A 32 10.56 -4.97 17.98
CA ARG A 32 9.71 -4.80 19.17
C ARG A 32 9.43 -6.11 19.88
N ARG A 33 9.31 -7.24 19.18
CA ARG A 33 9.13 -8.55 19.83
C ARG A 33 10.43 -9.08 20.45
N GLU A 34 11.59 -8.84 19.83
CA GLU A 34 12.89 -9.11 20.48
C GLU A 34 13.10 -8.26 21.75
N ALA A 35 12.56 -7.04 21.77
CA ALA A 35 12.54 -6.18 22.95
C ALA A 35 11.51 -6.63 24.00
N ALA A 36 10.31 -7.06 23.60
CA ALA A 36 9.24 -7.52 24.50
C ALA A 36 9.54 -8.87 25.18
N LYS A 37 10.54 -9.62 24.70
CA LYS A 37 11.10 -10.79 25.40
C LYS A 37 12.00 -10.41 26.59
N ARG A 38 12.21 -9.13 26.86
CA ARG A 38 13.04 -8.64 27.97
C ARG A 38 12.12 -8.12 29.08
N ASP A 39 12.41 -8.50 30.33
CA ASP A 39 11.58 -8.19 31.51
C ASP A 39 11.58 -6.70 31.93
N GLU A 40 12.16 -5.80 31.13
CA GLU A 40 12.21 -4.37 31.45
C GLU A 40 11.49 -3.50 30.42
N PRO A 41 10.80 -2.41 30.85
CA PRO A 41 10.15 -1.47 29.95
C PRO A 41 11.19 -0.79 29.03
N VAL A 42 11.08 -1.03 27.72
CA VAL A 42 11.99 -0.43 26.74
C VAL A 42 11.50 0.97 26.35
N ASP A 43 12.34 1.98 26.58
CA ASP A 43 12.13 3.35 26.10
C ASP A 43 12.53 3.48 24.62
N TYR A 44 11.55 3.29 23.75
CA TYR A 44 11.74 3.28 22.30
C TYR A 44 12.15 4.63 21.70
N SER A 45 12.03 5.74 22.45
CA SER A 45 12.50 7.06 22.00
C SER A 45 14.03 7.18 22.01
N LYS A 46 14.72 6.23 22.64
CA LYS A 46 16.18 6.20 22.80
C LYS A 46 16.89 5.15 21.95
N LEU A 47 16.17 4.42 21.09
CA LEU A 47 16.80 3.48 20.17
C LEU A 47 17.47 4.26 19.03
N SER A 48 18.79 4.41 19.10
CA SER A 48 19.64 4.87 18.00
C SER A 48 20.55 3.74 17.51
N TYR A 49 20.66 3.56 16.20
CA TYR A 49 21.69 2.69 15.62
C TYR A 49 23.03 3.42 15.65
N ASP A 50 23.95 2.95 16.48
CA ASP A 50 25.31 3.47 16.52
C ASP A 50 26.12 2.85 15.37
N LEU A 51 26.22 3.59 14.27
CA LEU A 51 27.04 3.25 13.10
C LEU A 51 28.47 3.81 13.19
N SER A 52 28.88 4.38 14.34
CA SER A 52 30.21 4.96 14.51
C SER A 52 31.34 3.95 14.39
N ASN A 53 31.03 2.66 14.54
CA ASN A 53 31.98 1.55 14.39
C ASN A 53 31.95 0.91 12.98
N VAL A 54 31.16 1.45 12.04
CA VAL A 54 31.20 1.00 10.64
C VAL A 54 32.41 1.63 9.97
N ASN A 55 33.33 0.78 9.51
CA ASN A 55 34.48 1.21 8.72
C ASN A 55 34.05 1.46 7.26
N TRP A 56 33.56 2.67 7.01
CA TRP A 56 33.07 3.05 5.67
C TRP A 56 34.15 2.99 4.59
N ASP A 57 35.43 3.10 4.96
CA ASP A 57 36.54 2.99 4.00
C ASP A 57 36.74 1.55 3.51
N GLU A 58 36.44 0.53 4.31
CA GLU A 58 36.41 -0.86 3.84
C GLU A 58 35.19 -1.13 2.98
N VAL A 59 34.02 -0.65 3.40
CA VAL A 59 32.78 -0.76 2.61
C VAL A 59 32.96 -0.12 1.23
N ASN A 60 33.61 1.04 1.15
CA ASN A 60 33.84 1.75 -0.10
C ASN A 60 34.95 1.13 -0.98
N LYS A 61 35.81 0.26 -0.43
CA LYS A 61 36.80 -0.50 -1.22
C LYS A 61 36.18 -1.72 -1.87
N GLU A 62 35.23 -2.37 -1.20
CA GLU A 62 34.57 -3.58 -1.70
C GLU A 62 33.35 -3.28 -2.57
N VAL A 63 32.67 -2.16 -2.33
CA VAL A 63 31.48 -1.77 -3.08
C VAL A 63 31.85 -0.74 -4.15
N ASN A 64 31.80 -1.17 -5.42
CA ASN A 64 31.88 -0.24 -6.53
C ASN A 64 30.56 0.51 -6.72
N TRP A 65 30.41 1.62 -5.99
CA TRP A 65 29.22 2.47 -6.04
C TRP A 65 28.88 2.98 -7.44
N SER A 66 29.87 3.17 -8.31
CA SER A 66 29.61 3.62 -9.69
C SER A 66 28.86 2.57 -10.52
N SER A 67 29.08 1.28 -10.27
CA SER A 67 28.30 0.20 -10.91
C SER A 67 26.89 0.02 -10.33
N VAL A 68 26.64 0.53 -9.11
CA VAL A 68 25.31 0.51 -8.49
C VAL A 68 24.40 1.58 -9.10
N PHE A 69 24.97 2.70 -9.56
CA PHE A 69 24.22 3.82 -10.13
C PHE A 69 24.38 3.98 -11.66
N ALA A 70 25.23 3.17 -12.30
CA ALA A 70 25.32 3.14 -13.76
C ALA A 70 24.12 2.38 -14.35
N SER A 71 23.12 3.11 -14.83
CA SER A 71 22.12 2.54 -15.74
C SER A 71 22.83 2.00 -17.00
N PRO A 72 22.54 0.78 -17.46
CA PRO A 72 23.12 0.30 -18.71
C PRO A 72 22.69 1.21 -19.86
N VAL A 73 23.67 1.72 -20.61
CA VAL A 73 23.41 2.40 -21.89
C VAL A 73 22.76 1.38 -22.82
N ALA A 74 21.54 1.67 -23.27
CA ALA A 74 20.79 0.80 -24.17
C ALA A 74 21.64 0.46 -25.41
N THR A 75 21.85 -0.83 -25.65
CA THR A 75 22.48 -1.31 -26.88
C THR A 75 21.59 -0.92 -28.05
N PRO A 76 22.11 -0.27 -29.12
CA PRO A 76 21.29 0.10 -30.27
C PRO A 76 20.71 -1.15 -30.93
N THR A 77 19.39 -1.17 -31.05
CA THR A 77 18.62 -2.20 -31.76
C THR A 77 19.13 -2.33 -33.21
N PRO A 78 19.40 -3.54 -33.72
CA PRO A 78 19.76 -3.74 -35.13
C PRO A 78 18.64 -3.24 -36.05
N ALA A 79 19.02 -2.51 -37.10
CA ALA A 79 18.10 -2.04 -38.13
C ALA A 79 17.37 -3.22 -38.78
N ALA A 80 16.05 -3.09 -38.92
CA ALA A 80 15.21 -4.07 -39.58
C ALA A 80 15.60 -4.21 -41.06
N SER A 81 15.80 -5.45 -41.51
CA SER A 81 16.01 -5.78 -42.92
C SER A 81 14.69 -5.68 -43.69
N ASP A 82 14.74 -4.99 -44.83
CA ASP A 82 13.62 -4.77 -45.76
C ASP A 82 12.94 -6.09 -46.18
N LYS A 83 11.69 -6.28 -45.74
CA LYS A 83 10.80 -7.29 -46.33
C LYS A 83 10.01 -6.68 -47.49
N LYS A 84 10.22 -7.29 -48.65
CA LYS A 84 9.50 -7.15 -49.92
C LYS A 84 7.97 -7.08 -49.73
N PRO A 85 7.25 -6.15 -50.38
CA PRO A 85 5.79 -6.06 -50.28
C PRO A 85 5.08 -7.22 -51.00
N ALA A 86 4.00 -7.70 -50.37
CA ALA A 86 3.05 -8.64 -50.94
C ALA A 86 2.07 -7.91 -51.89
N PRO A 87 1.50 -8.60 -52.90
CA PRO A 87 0.65 -7.98 -53.90
C PRO A 87 -0.75 -7.60 -53.36
N ASP A 88 -1.26 -6.49 -53.91
CA ASP A 88 -2.57 -5.89 -53.68
C ASP A 88 -3.72 -6.89 -53.88
N VAL A 89 -4.62 -6.95 -52.89
CA VAL A 89 -5.91 -7.64 -53.00
C VAL A 89 -7.01 -6.59 -53.13
N ALA A 90 -7.75 -6.68 -54.24
CA ALA A 90 -8.83 -5.77 -54.60
C ALA A 90 -10.00 -5.75 -53.57
N PRO A 91 -10.69 -4.62 -53.40
CA PRO A 91 -11.79 -4.48 -52.45
C PRO A 91 -13.04 -5.25 -52.92
N THR A 92 -13.54 -6.12 -52.05
CA THR A 92 -14.84 -6.81 -52.23
C THR A 92 -15.98 -5.87 -51.80
N ALA A 93 -17.05 -5.88 -52.60
CA ALA A 93 -18.21 -5.00 -52.53
C ALA A 93 -19.01 -5.11 -51.20
N ALA A 94 -19.55 -3.97 -50.77
CA ALA A 94 -20.40 -3.82 -49.59
C ALA A 94 -21.76 -4.51 -49.75
N ALA A 95 -22.18 -5.25 -48.72
CA ALA A 95 -23.50 -5.83 -48.60
C ALA A 95 -24.49 -4.83 -47.95
N PRO A 96 -25.79 -4.87 -48.32
CA PRO A 96 -26.78 -3.87 -47.92
C PRO A 96 -27.24 -4.01 -46.47
N THR A 97 -27.49 -2.86 -45.86
CA THR A 97 -28.05 -2.65 -44.52
C THR A 97 -29.49 -3.17 -44.40
N SER A 98 -29.72 -4.01 -43.39
CA SER A 98 -31.07 -4.41 -42.95
C SER A 98 -31.56 -3.53 -41.80
N LYS A 99 -32.82 -3.12 -41.92
CA LYS A 99 -33.61 -2.29 -41.00
C LYS A 99 -33.90 -3.04 -39.69
N PRO A 100 -33.75 -2.42 -38.50
CA PRO A 100 -34.15 -3.06 -37.24
C PRO A 100 -35.67 -3.15 -37.09
N ALA A 101 -36.13 -4.30 -36.60
CA ALA A 101 -37.52 -4.56 -36.21
C ALA A 101 -37.80 -4.02 -34.80
N GLU A 102 -38.96 -3.38 -34.62
CA GLU A 102 -39.50 -2.95 -33.33
C GLU A 102 -40.26 -4.09 -32.65
N THR A 103 -40.00 -4.34 -31.35
CA THR A 103 -40.96 -4.78 -30.32
C THR A 103 -40.23 -4.95 -28.96
N PRO A 104 -40.91 -5.06 -27.81
CA PRO A 104 -41.87 -4.14 -27.20
C PRO A 104 -41.41 -3.67 -25.80
N ASN A 105 -42.00 -2.54 -25.38
CA ASN A 105 -42.10 -1.95 -24.04
C ASN A 105 -41.68 -2.86 -22.84
N ALA A 106 -40.55 -2.52 -22.20
CA ALA A 106 -40.12 -3.06 -20.92
C ALA A 106 -39.92 -1.93 -19.90
N ALA A 107 -40.26 -2.25 -18.65
CA ALA A 107 -40.51 -1.40 -17.50
C ALA A 107 -39.58 -0.19 -17.26
N LYS A 108 -40.24 0.89 -16.83
CA LYS A 108 -39.71 2.13 -16.21
C LYS A 108 -38.58 1.85 -15.21
N PRO A 109 -37.34 2.37 -15.43
CA PRO A 109 -36.31 2.41 -14.41
C PRO A 109 -36.67 3.39 -13.30
N ALA A 110 -36.35 3.03 -12.05
CA ALA A 110 -36.46 3.90 -10.90
C ALA A 110 -35.60 5.19 -11.08
N PRO A 111 -36.00 6.34 -10.50
CA PRO A 111 -35.23 7.57 -10.63
C PRO A 111 -33.83 7.41 -10.04
N ALA A 112 -32.83 7.83 -10.82
CA ALA A 112 -31.46 7.99 -10.37
C ALA A 112 -31.40 8.97 -9.18
N VAL A 113 -30.72 8.55 -8.11
CA VAL A 113 -30.33 9.44 -7.01
C VAL A 113 -29.29 10.44 -7.55
N PRO A 114 -29.47 11.76 -7.39
CA PRO A 114 -28.47 12.72 -7.81
C PRO A 114 -27.23 12.59 -6.93
N ASN A 115 -26.07 12.31 -7.56
CA ASN A 115 -24.76 12.51 -6.97
C ASN A 115 -24.58 14.02 -6.72
N ASN A 116 -24.68 14.45 -5.47
CA ASN A 116 -24.20 15.75 -5.02
C ASN A 116 -22.77 15.59 -4.50
N PRO A 117 -21.73 16.07 -5.20
CA PRO A 117 -20.38 16.09 -4.68
C PRO A 117 -20.22 17.34 -3.79
N GLY A 118 -19.93 17.14 -2.50
CA GLY A 118 -19.10 18.11 -1.77
C GLY A 118 -19.60 18.70 -0.44
N GLY A 119 -20.87 18.55 -0.05
CA GLY A 119 -21.39 19.26 1.14
C GLY A 119 -21.69 18.39 2.37
N GLU A 120 -22.45 17.32 2.18
CA GLU A 120 -23.15 16.63 3.28
C GLU A 120 -22.42 15.35 3.79
N VAL A 121 -21.49 14.82 2.98
CA VAL A 121 -20.76 13.58 3.30
C VAL A 121 -19.82 13.75 4.50
N VAL A 122 -19.27 14.96 4.70
CA VAL A 122 -18.18 15.16 5.67
C VAL A 122 -18.68 15.17 7.12
N GLU A 123 -19.91 15.63 7.41
CA GLU A 123 -20.45 15.64 8.77
C GLU A 123 -20.84 14.24 9.25
N ASN A 124 -21.37 13.39 8.36
CA ASN A 124 -21.75 12.01 8.70
C ASN A 124 -20.53 11.07 8.83
N THR A 125 -19.39 11.46 8.28
CA THR A 125 -18.15 10.68 8.28
C THR A 125 -17.49 10.59 9.67
N PHE A 126 -17.90 11.37 10.66
CA PHE A 126 -17.33 11.29 12.02
C PHE A 126 -18.25 10.61 13.04
N VAL A 127 -19.45 10.21 12.63
CA VAL A 127 -20.39 9.50 13.49
C VAL A 127 -19.82 8.11 13.85
N GLY A 128 -19.83 7.78 15.14
CA GLY A 128 -19.36 6.47 15.64
C GLY A 128 -17.85 6.34 15.81
N VAL A 129 -17.05 7.27 15.29
CA VAL A 129 -15.57 7.21 15.35
C VAL A 129 -15.05 7.13 16.78
N ALA A 130 -15.46 8.06 17.65
CA ALA A 130 -15.02 8.07 19.04
C ALA A 130 -15.44 6.81 19.80
N SER A 131 -16.62 6.25 19.49
CA SER A 131 -17.11 5.02 20.13
C SER A 131 -16.25 3.82 19.76
N ILE A 132 -15.98 3.61 18.47
CA ILE A 132 -15.13 2.50 18.00
C ILE A 132 -13.69 2.71 18.49
N ALA A 133 -13.13 3.91 18.34
CA ALA A 133 -11.77 4.21 18.79
C ALA A 133 -11.59 3.92 20.29
N ASN A 134 -12.49 4.40 21.14
CA ASN A 134 -12.45 4.13 22.57
C ASN A 134 -12.57 2.63 22.88
N LYS A 135 -13.44 1.91 22.16
CA LYS A 135 -13.68 0.49 22.40
C LYS A 135 -12.47 -0.38 22.06
N ILE A 136 -11.76 -0.07 20.97
CA ILE A 136 -10.55 -0.81 20.58
C ILE A 136 -9.29 -0.29 21.28
N GLY A 137 -9.36 0.86 21.97
CA GLY A 137 -8.22 1.48 22.64
C GLY A 137 -7.33 2.33 21.72
N ALA A 138 -7.89 2.83 20.60
CA ALA A 138 -7.23 3.73 19.67
C ALA A 138 -7.51 5.20 20.01
N LYS A 139 -6.62 6.09 19.57
CA LYS A 139 -6.86 7.54 19.56
C LYS A 139 -7.70 7.91 18.35
N VAL A 140 -8.54 8.94 18.52
CA VAL A 140 -9.26 9.58 17.40
C VAL A 140 -8.24 10.38 16.58
N GLY A 141 -8.31 10.26 15.26
CA GLY A 141 -7.38 10.89 14.33
C GLY A 141 -7.58 12.40 14.22
N LYS A 142 -6.58 13.07 13.63
CA LYS A 142 -6.58 14.53 13.44
C LYS A 142 -7.68 14.97 12.46
N ASN A 143 -7.87 14.19 11.39
CA ASN A 143 -8.89 14.42 10.36
C ASN A 143 -8.84 15.82 9.74
N GLU A 144 -7.62 16.30 9.49
CA GLU A 144 -7.42 17.54 8.75
C GLU A 144 -8.14 17.47 7.39
N LYS A 145 -8.67 18.59 6.93
CA LYS A 145 -9.47 18.69 5.69
C LYS A 145 -8.73 19.42 4.55
N SER A 146 -7.45 19.68 4.75
CA SER A 146 -6.57 20.38 3.82
C SER A 146 -5.16 19.82 3.93
N ASP A 147 -4.33 20.08 2.92
CA ASP A 147 -2.93 19.66 2.88
C ASP A 147 -2.18 20.01 4.19
N ASN A 148 -1.63 18.98 4.81
CA ASN A 148 -0.85 19.03 6.05
C ASN A 148 0.54 18.40 5.89
N GLY A 149 1.00 18.21 4.64
CA GLY A 149 2.23 17.49 4.32
C GLY A 149 2.22 16.01 4.70
N GLY A 150 1.02 15.41 4.84
CA GLY A 150 0.82 14.04 5.29
C GLY A 150 -0.40 13.39 4.66
N ILE A 151 -1.47 13.22 5.44
CA ILE A 151 -2.73 12.62 5.00
C ILE A 151 -3.86 13.52 5.49
N TRP A 152 -4.82 13.82 4.61
CA TRP A 152 -5.99 14.62 4.95
C TRP A 152 -7.24 14.09 4.26
N VAL A 153 -8.41 14.43 4.80
CA VAL A 153 -9.71 14.11 4.23
C VAL A 153 -9.98 15.09 3.08
N GLY A 154 -10.18 14.56 1.88
CA GLY A 154 -10.36 15.38 0.67
C GLY A 154 -9.87 14.67 -0.58
N GLY A 155 -10.30 15.17 -1.74
CA GLY A 155 -9.87 14.73 -3.06
C GLY A 155 -9.03 15.77 -3.82
N ASP A 156 -8.57 16.81 -3.12
CA ASP A 156 -7.87 17.98 -3.66
C ASP A 156 -6.35 17.77 -3.81
N GLY A 157 -5.79 16.71 -3.20
CA GLY A 157 -4.38 16.37 -3.34
C GLY A 157 -4.02 15.71 -4.67
N PRO A 158 -2.75 15.82 -5.11
CA PRO A 158 -2.26 15.19 -6.34
C PRO A 158 -2.16 13.66 -6.25
N TRP A 159 -2.32 13.09 -5.07
CA TRP A 159 -2.31 11.66 -4.82
C TRP A 159 -3.40 11.33 -3.81
N GLY A 160 -4.04 10.17 -3.94
CA GLY A 160 -5.12 9.85 -3.02
C GLY A 160 -5.66 8.45 -3.07
N MET A 161 -6.60 8.19 -2.16
CA MET A 161 -7.41 6.99 -2.13
C MET A 161 -8.88 7.36 -2.18
N ASP A 162 -9.64 6.62 -2.98
CA ASP A 162 -11.09 6.62 -2.90
C ASP A 162 -11.49 5.32 -2.19
N VAL A 163 -11.81 5.44 -0.90
CA VAL A 163 -12.01 4.31 0.00
C VAL A 163 -13.49 4.03 0.13
N THR A 164 -13.91 2.77 0.02
CA THR A 164 -15.30 2.33 0.18
C THR A 164 -15.41 1.18 1.17
N ASN A 165 -16.33 1.31 2.14
CA ASN A 165 -16.72 0.20 3.00
C ASN A 165 -17.74 -0.66 2.25
N SER A 166 -17.29 -1.75 1.63
CA SER A 166 -18.15 -2.75 0.97
C SER A 166 -18.64 -3.85 1.92
N GLY A 167 -18.27 -3.76 3.20
CA GLY A 167 -18.71 -4.69 4.24
C GLY A 167 -20.16 -4.47 4.66
N THR A 168 -20.56 -5.17 5.73
CA THR A 168 -21.93 -5.12 6.27
C THR A 168 -22.02 -4.44 7.63
N THR A 169 -20.88 -3.99 8.17
CA THR A 169 -20.80 -3.33 9.48
C THR A 169 -20.27 -1.91 9.36
N ASP A 170 -20.71 -1.06 10.27
CA ASP A 170 -20.09 0.24 10.48
C ASP A 170 -18.64 0.06 10.95
N SER A 171 -17.73 0.79 10.31
CA SER A 171 -16.30 0.70 10.55
C SER A 171 -15.67 2.09 10.62
N VAL A 172 -14.52 2.20 11.25
CA VAL A 172 -13.63 3.36 11.15
C VAL A 172 -12.45 2.96 10.30
N PHE A 173 -12.15 3.75 9.28
CA PHE A 173 -10.92 3.61 8.50
C PHE A 173 -9.86 4.51 9.12
N PHE A 174 -8.86 3.90 9.75
CA PHE A 174 -7.74 4.60 10.36
C PHE A 174 -6.59 4.69 9.38
N CYS A 175 -5.96 5.85 9.23
CA CYS A 175 -4.72 5.99 8.48
C CYS A 175 -3.64 6.69 9.30
N TRP A 176 -2.40 6.22 9.16
CA TRP A 176 -1.24 6.79 9.83
C TRP A 176 -0.05 6.87 8.88
N LYS A 177 0.69 7.96 8.98
CA LYS A 177 1.99 8.11 8.33
C LYS A 177 3.11 7.52 9.17
N ALA A 178 4.24 7.25 8.55
CA ALA A 178 5.44 6.81 9.24
C ALA A 178 5.90 7.88 10.22
N ASN A 179 6.21 7.45 11.45
CA ASN A 179 6.87 8.25 12.47
C ASN A 179 7.85 7.32 13.21
N GLY A 180 8.98 7.09 12.55
CA GLY A 180 9.83 5.93 12.81
C GLY A 180 9.00 4.63 12.82
N PHE A 181 9.38 3.71 13.71
CA PHE A 181 8.67 2.44 13.90
C PHE A 181 7.42 2.53 14.79
N SER A 182 7.00 3.73 15.21
CA SER A 182 5.90 3.91 16.17
C SER A 182 4.62 4.46 15.54
N GLY A 183 4.68 5.04 14.33
CA GLY A 183 3.54 5.69 13.71
C GLY A 183 2.28 4.81 13.60
N MET A 184 2.45 3.48 13.53
CA MET A 184 1.36 2.50 13.49
C MET A 184 0.66 2.26 14.83
N SER A 185 1.27 2.65 15.95
CA SER A 185 0.75 2.42 17.30
C SER A 185 -0.33 3.45 17.66
N ILE A 186 -1.52 3.30 17.09
CA ILE A 186 -2.60 4.29 17.21
C ILE A 186 -3.22 4.42 18.61
N ASN A 187 -2.86 3.52 19.55
CA ASN A 187 -3.15 3.70 20.98
C ASN A 187 -2.32 4.81 21.64
N THR A 188 -1.13 5.09 21.11
CA THR A 188 -0.17 6.05 21.68
C THR A 188 0.00 7.26 20.77
N ASN A 189 0.01 7.04 19.47
CA ASN A 189 0.09 8.09 18.45
C ASN A 189 -1.30 8.44 17.94
N VAL A 190 -1.55 9.73 17.73
CA VAL A 190 -2.79 10.21 17.10
C VAL A 190 -2.68 9.90 15.60
N PRO A 191 -3.55 9.05 15.02
CA PRO A 191 -3.52 8.78 13.59
C PRO A 191 -3.85 10.05 12.80
N GLU A 192 -3.43 10.11 11.54
CA GLU A 192 -3.78 11.26 10.70
C GLU A 192 -5.27 11.27 10.39
N ILE A 193 -5.84 10.08 10.10
CA ILE A 193 -7.24 9.90 9.73
C ILE A 193 -7.91 8.86 10.64
N SER A 194 -9.15 9.13 11.02
CA SER A 194 -10.11 8.20 11.59
C SER A 194 -11.51 8.57 11.08
N VAL A 195 -11.92 7.97 9.96
CA VAL A 195 -13.20 8.27 9.30
C VAL A 195 -14.17 7.13 9.49
N GLY A 196 -15.33 7.42 10.07
CA GLY A 196 -16.46 6.52 10.23
C GLY A 196 -17.15 6.30 8.89
N MET A 197 -17.39 5.03 8.56
CA MET A 197 -17.90 4.60 7.28
C MET A 197 -18.98 3.53 7.49
N LYS A 198 -20.20 3.86 7.10
CA LYS A 198 -21.30 2.87 7.00
C LYS A 198 -21.09 1.94 5.81
N PRO A 199 -21.74 0.77 5.77
CA PRO A 199 -21.82 -0.06 4.57
C PRO A 199 -22.24 0.75 3.34
N GLY A 200 -21.49 0.60 2.24
CA GLY A 200 -21.65 1.31 0.98
C GLY A 200 -21.13 2.75 0.96
N GLN A 201 -20.65 3.30 2.09
CA GLN A 201 -20.12 4.66 2.13
C GLN A 201 -18.71 4.73 1.54
N SER A 202 -18.45 5.80 0.80
CA SER A 202 -17.13 6.14 0.28
C SER A 202 -16.58 7.44 0.90
N VAL A 203 -15.27 7.53 0.99
CA VAL A 203 -14.54 8.72 1.43
C VAL A 203 -13.31 8.93 0.55
N GLN A 204 -13.01 10.18 0.25
CA GLN A 204 -11.78 10.54 -0.46
C GLN A 204 -10.73 10.98 0.55
N LEU A 205 -9.55 10.38 0.43
CA LEU A 205 -8.36 10.76 1.18
C LEU A 205 -7.31 11.28 0.20
N SER A 206 -6.56 12.27 0.64
CA SER A 206 -5.43 12.83 -0.09
C SER A 206 -4.15 12.66 0.70
N PHE A 207 -3.05 12.47 -0.04
CA PHE A 207 -1.75 12.12 0.53
C PHE A 207 -0.66 13.00 -0.07
N ALA A 208 0.25 13.44 0.79
CA ALA A 208 1.49 14.06 0.36
C ALA A 208 2.40 13.00 -0.31
N PRO A 209 3.14 13.37 -1.37
CA PRO A 209 4.07 12.46 -2.01
C PRO A 209 5.22 12.10 -1.08
N ASN A 210 5.78 10.89 -1.28
CA ASN A 210 6.92 10.33 -0.57
C ASN A 210 6.74 10.23 0.95
N VAL A 211 5.50 10.21 1.43
CA VAL A 211 5.15 9.95 2.83
C VAL A 211 4.64 8.52 2.95
N PRO A 212 5.40 7.60 3.57
CA PRO A 212 4.94 6.22 3.76
C PRO A 212 3.75 6.20 4.72
N ALA A 213 2.64 5.64 4.28
CA ALA A 213 1.38 5.56 5.01
C ALA A 213 0.86 4.11 5.05
N ALA A 214 -0.01 3.82 6.01
CA ALA A 214 -0.92 2.69 5.89
C ALA A 214 -2.24 3.05 6.52
N CYS A 215 -3.24 2.28 6.15
CA CYS A 215 -4.57 2.35 6.69
C CYS A 215 -5.11 0.97 7.02
N ALA A 216 -6.04 0.90 7.96
CA ALA A 216 -6.76 -0.33 8.28
C ALA A 216 -8.20 0.01 8.69
N PRO A 217 -9.18 -0.80 8.26
CA PRO A 217 -10.53 -0.74 8.82
C PRO A 217 -10.53 -1.30 10.24
N ALA A 218 -11.40 -0.78 11.10
CA ALA A 218 -11.70 -1.37 12.39
C ALA A 218 -13.17 -1.13 12.76
N SER A 219 -13.84 -2.18 13.19
CA SER A 219 -15.17 -2.14 13.77
C SER A 219 -15.10 -2.21 15.29
N ALA A 220 -16.26 -2.15 15.95
CA ALA A 220 -16.39 -2.31 17.39
C ALA A 220 -15.99 -3.70 17.93
N SER A 221 -15.75 -4.71 17.08
CA SER A 221 -15.28 -6.04 17.51
C SER A 221 -13.79 -6.25 17.30
N ASN A 222 -13.11 -5.34 16.61
CA ASN A 222 -11.67 -5.40 16.42
C ASN A 222 -10.93 -5.15 17.75
N GLN A 223 -9.65 -5.49 17.75
CA GLN A 223 -8.71 -5.19 18.81
C GLN A 223 -7.45 -4.57 18.20
N LEU A 224 -6.57 -4.07 19.05
CA LEU A 224 -5.23 -3.68 18.63
C LEU A 224 -4.27 -4.86 18.80
N ALA A 225 -3.31 -4.95 17.88
CA ALA A 225 -2.18 -5.85 18.00
C ALA A 225 -1.32 -5.45 19.21
N PHE A 226 -0.42 -6.34 19.65
CA PHE A 226 0.40 -6.12 20.85
C PHE A 226 1.25 -4.82 20.80
N PHE A 227 1.57 -4.34 19.59
CA PHE A 227 2.32 -3.10 19.37
C PHE A 227 1.43 -1.85 19.25
N GLY A 228 0.11 -1.98 19.41
CA GLY A 228 -0.85 -0.88 19.44
C GLY A 228 -1.41 -0.41 18.10
N GLY A 229 -1.11 -1.10 16.98
CA GLY A 229 -1.79 -0.87 15.70
C GLY A 229 -3.02 -1.76 15.54
N VAL A 230 -3.84 -1.49 14.53
CA VAL A 230 -5.07 -2.26 14.27
C VAL A 230 -4.71 -3.73 13.96
N ASP A 231 -5.28 -4.69 14.69
CA ASP A 231 -5.08 -6.15 14.48
C ASP A 231 -5.90 -6.66 13.27
N ASP A 232 -5.56 -6.17 12.08
CA ASP A 232 -6.29 -6.41 10.84
C ASP A 232 -5.34 -6.41 9.62
N THR A 233 -5.85 -6.68 8.43
CA THR A 233 -5.17 -6.47 7.15
C THR A 233 -4.97 -4.98 6.92
N TRP A 234 -3.81 -4.59 6.41
CA TRP A 234 -3.47 -3.19 6.16
C TRP A 234 -3.40 -2.88 4.66
N ALA A 235 -3.82 -1.68 4.29
CA ALA A 235 -3.54 -1.04 3.02
C ALA A 235 -2.29 -0.18 3.19
N GLU A 236 -1.15 -0.59 2.67
CA GLU A 236 0.12 0.14 2.77
C GLU A 236 0.39 0.92 1.47
N VAL A 237 0.95 2.12 1.60
CA VAL A 237 1.21 2.98 0.46
C VAL A 237 2.37 3.92 0.71
N THR A 238 3.16 4.18 -0.32
CA THR A 238 3.97 5.38 -0.45
C THR A 238 3.65 5.99 -1.80
N PHE A 239 2.95 7.12 -1.83
CA PHE A 239 2.65 7.81 -3.09
C PHE A 239 3.90 8.50 -3.65
N GLY A 240 3.98 8.64 -4.98
CA GLY A 240 5.10 9.27 -5.67
C GLY A 240 5.47 8.53 -6.95
N GLN A 241 6.34 9.12 -7.76
CA GLN A 241 6.78 8.57 -9.05
C GLN A 241 7.43 7.18 -8.93
N ASN A 242 8.09 6.92 -7.80
CA ASN A 242 8.71 5.65 -7.45
C ASN A 242 7.96 4.95 -6.31
N GLY A 243 6.72 5.37 -6.08
CA GLY A 243 5.87 4.86 -5.02
C GLY A 243 5.40 3.44 -5.28
N ALA A 244 4.94 2.80 -4.21
CA ALA A 244 4.30 1.51 -4.26
C ALA A 244 3.09 1.46 -3.33
N PHE A 245 2.17 0.56 -3.60
CA PHE A 245 1.09 0.22 -2.68
C PHE A 245 0.86 -1.29 -2.63
N ASP A 246 0.34 -1.76 -1.52
CA ASP A 246 0.13 -3.19 -1.30
C ASP A 246 -0.86 -3.44 -0.16
N VAL A 247 -1.45 -4.64 -0.20
CA VAL A 247 -2.22 -5.23 0.88
C VAL A 247 -1.26 -6.07 1.71
N SER A 248 -1.30 -5.85 3.02
CA SER A 248 -0.40 -6.48 3.98
C SER A 248 -1.21 -7.26 4.99
N ARG A 249 -1.09 -8.59 4.93
CA ARG A 249 -1.69 -9.52 5.90
C ARG A 249 -0.74 -9.84 7.05
N ASN A 250 0.30 -9.01 7.21
CA ASN A 250 1.39 -9.30 8.12
C ASN A 250 1.00 -9.19 9.59
N VAL A 251 0.07 -8.30 9.89
CA VAL A 251 -0.43 -8.09 11.25
C VAL A 251 -1.47 -9.12 11.61
N ASN A 252 -2.42 -9.37 10.71
CA ASN A 252 -3.44 -10.40 10.88
C ASN A 252 -3.72 -11.09 9.54
N MET A 253 -3.30 -12.36 9.43
CA MET A 253 -3.55 -13.20 8.27
C MET A 253 -5.04 -13.39 8.01
N ASN A 254 -5.90 -13.23 9.01
CA ASN A 254 -7.34 -13.41 8.90
C ASN A 254 -8.11 -12.09 9.08
N GLY A 255 -7.48 -10.96 8.79
CA GLY A 255 -8.15 -9.66 8.78
C GLY A 255 -9.18 -9.51 7.65
N SER A 256 -9.79 -8.33 7.60
CA SER A 256 -10.70 -7.89 6.54
C SER A 256 -10.12 -8.12 5.15
N ASN A 257 -11.02 -8.38 4.21
CA ASN A 257 -10.64 -8.40 2.80
C ASN A 257 -10.43 -6.96 2.35
N ILE A 258 -9.24 -6.65 1.83
CA ILE A 258 -8.91 -5.36 1.24
C ILE A 258 -8.55 -5.59 -0.23
N SER A 259 -9.00 -4.71 -1.11
CA SER A 259 -8.51 -4.59 -2.48
C SER A 259 -8.15 -3.14 -2.76
N MET A 260 -6.94 -2.95 -3.28
CA MET A 260 -6.36 -1.68 -3.69
C MET A 260 -6.11 -1.76 -5.20
N LYS A 261 -6.83 -0.96 -5.97
CA LYS A 261 -6.72 -0.94 -7.42
C LYS A 261 -6.16 0.39 -7.90
N GLY A 262 -4.94 0.35 -8.39
CA GLY A 262 -4.33 1.41 -9.18
C GLY A 262 -4.65 1.25 -10.67
N SER A 263 -4.03 2.08 -11.47
CA SER A 263 -4.16 2.14 -12.92
C SER A 263 -3.41 1.01 -13.64
N GLN A 264 -2.33 0.50 -13.05
CA GLN A 264 -1.48 -0.55 -13.66
C GLN A 264 -1.46 -1.87 -12.89
N CYS A 265 -1.89 -1.86 -11.63
CA CYS A 265 -1.76 -2.99 -10.73
C CYS A 265 -2.94 -3.05 -9.76
N THR A 266 -3.26 -4.26 -9.32
CA THR A 266 -4.20 -4.49 -8.22
C THR A 266 -3.46 -5.27 -7.14
N SER A 267 -3.53 -4.77 -5.92
CA SER A 267 -3.13 -5.51 -4.74
C SER A 267 -4.39 -5.91 -3.96
N ASP A 268 -4.51 -7.17 -3.60
CA ASP A 268 -5.66 -7.72 -2.88
C ASP A 268 -5.22 -8.89 -1.98
N MET A 269 -6.15 -9.69 -1.49
CA MET A 269 -5.83 -10.79 -0.58
C MET A 269 -4.96 -11.91 -1.19
N ASN A 270 -4.74 -11.89 -2.51
CA ASN A 270 -4.01 -12.92 -3.27
C ASN A 270 -3.00 -12.37 -4.30
N THR A 271 -3.10 -11.09 -4.67
CA THR A 271 -2.24 -10.44 -5.67
C THR A 271 -1.45 -9.33 -5.01
N CYS A 272 -0.15 -9.25 -5.29
CA CYS A 272 0.76 -8.24 -4.70
C CYS A 272 0.55 -8.04 -3.21
N VAL A 273 0.67 -9.14 -2.44
CA VAL A 273 0.23 -9.18 -1.04
C VAL A 273 1.33 -9.73 -0.14
N PHE A 274 1.58 -9.03 0.98
CA PHE A 274 2.45 -9.58 2.01
C PHE A 274 1.70 -10.60 2.86
N LYS A 275 2.28 -11.79 3.00
CA LYS A 275 1.73 -12.91 3.80
C LYS A 275 2.81 -13.59 4.60
N CYS A 276 2.39 -14.32 5.63
CA CYS A 276 3.31 -15.11 6.45
C CYS A 276 3.88 -16.27 5.65
N GLN A 277 5.15 -16.58 5.91
CA GLN A 277 5.79 -17.79 5.40
C GLN A 277 5.10 -19.05 5.96
N ASP A 278 4.68 -19.01 7.22
CA ASP A 278 3.82 -20.03 7.82
C ASP A 278 2.35 -19.68 7.52
N PRO A 279 1.64 -20.44 6.66
CA PRO A 279 0.26 -20.14 6.30
C PRO A 279 -0.73 -20.29 7.46
N ASN A 280 -0.34 -20.94 8.56
CA ASN A 280 -1.16 -21.11 9.74
C ASN A 280 -0.88 -20.06 10.82
N ALA A 281 0.13 -19.21 10.63
CA ALA A 281 0.43 -18.15 11.57
C ALA A 281 -0.67 -17.07 11.54
N LYS A 282 -1.03 -16.55 12.72
CA LYS A 282 -1.93 -15.38 12.81
C LYS A 282 -1.24 -14.12 12.28
N SER A 283 0.05 -13.96 12.55
CA SER A 283 0.85 -12.78 12.23
C SER A 283 2.26 -13.20 11.80
N CYS A 284 2.93 -12.37 11.01
CA CYS A 284 4.13 -12.78 10.26
C CYS A 284 5.43 -12.45 10.98
N GLU A 285 5.42 -12.53 12.30
CA GLU A 285 6.53 -12.09 13.15
C GLU A 285 7.73 -13.03 13.09
N LYS A 286 7.56 -14.18 12.43
CA LYS A 286 8.61 -15.15 12.14
C LYS A 286 9.12 -15.10 10.70
N GLY A 287 8.51 -14.28 9.85
CA GLY A 287 8.86 -14.22 8.44
C GLY A 287 7.62 -14.03 7.56
N TYR A 288 7.82 -13.31 6.47
CA TYR A 288 6.79 -12.99 5.50
C TYR A 288 7.39 -12.97 4.09
N ASP A 289 6.54 -13.16 3.09
CA ASP A 289 6.87 -13.05 1.68
C ASP A 289 5.90 -12.09 0.98
N LEU A 290 6.34 -11.52 -0.13
CA LEU A 290 5.47 -10.80 -1.08
C LEU A 290 5.02 -11.78 -2.16
N LEU A 291 3.74 -12.12 -2.15
CA LEU A 291 3.19 -13.13 -3.05
C LEU A 291 2.56 -12.51 -4.28
N ASN A 292 2.75 -13.18 -5.42
CA ASN A 292 2.16 -12.83 -6.71
C ASN A 292 2.35 -11.34 -7.04
N CYS A 293 3.57 -10.84 -6.87
CA CYS A 293 3.92 -9.46 -7.21
C CYS A 293 5.13 -9.44 -8.14
N HIS A 294 4.86 -9.35 -9.44
CA HIS A 294 5.88 -9.44 -10.48
C HIS A 294 5.53 -8.51 -11.64
N ALA A 295 6.49 -8.15 -12.48
CA ALA A 295 6.27 -7.15 -13.54
C ALA A 295 5.05 -7.44 -14.43
N GLY A 296 4.72 -8.72 -14.67
CA GLY A 296 3.55 -9.12 -15.47
C GLY A 296 2.18 -8.73 -14.91
N ASN A 297 2.06 -8.31 -13.64
CA ASN A 297 0.82 -7.81 -13.05
C ASN A 297 0.93 -6.35 -12.55
N GLY A 298 1.93 -5.61 -13.04
CA GLY A 298 2.20 -4.22 -12.65
C GLY A 298 2.91 -4.06 -11.30
N GLY A 299 3.21 -5.19 -10.63
CA GLY A 299 3.96 -5.21 -9.39
C GLY A 299 5.45 -5.43 -9.57
N GLY A 300 6.17 -5.38 -8.46
CA GLY A 300 7.58 -5.76 -8.37
C GLY A 300 7.93 -6.09 -6.93
N GLY A 301 8.90 -6.98 -6.76
CA GLY A 301 9.34 -7.40 -5.44
C GLY A 301 10.81 -7.82 -5.46
N GLY A 302 11.39 -7.89 -4.26
CA GLY A 302 12.76 -8.32 -4.08
C GLY A 302 13.21 -8.20 -2.64
N TYR A 303 14.41 -8.68 -2.36
CA TYR A 303 15.04 -8.45 -1.07
C TYR A 303 15.49 -6.99 -0.95
N ASP A 304 14.96 -6.29 0.03
CA ASP A 304 15.39 -4.95 0.41
C ASP A 304 16.46 -5.07 1.50
N VAL A 305 17.70 -4.76 1.12
CA VAL A 305 18.87 -4.81 2.01
C VAL A 305 18.79 -3.82 3.17
N LYS A 306 18.08 -2.69 3.02
CA LYS A 306 17.91 -1.69 4.08
C LYS A 306 16.90 -2.17 5.11
N MET A 307 15.88 -2.90 4.65
CA MET A 307 14.87 -3.51 5.50
C MET A 307 15.24 -4.93 5.97
N ALA A 308 16.35 -5.48 5.48
CA ALA A 308 16.75 -6.87 5.69
C ALA A 308 15.56 -7.86 5.52
N GLY A 309 14.74 -7.63 4.49
CA GLY A 309 13.48 -8.34 4.31
C GLY A 309 12.92 -8.18 2.89
N VAL A 310 11.80 -8.84 2.61
CA VAL A 310 11.13 -8.69 1.32
C VAL A 310 10.46 -7.33 1.25
N GLY A 311 10.68 -6.60 0.16
CA GLY A 311 10.03 -5.34 -0.18
C GLY A 311 9.38 -5.39 -1.56
N GLY A 312 8.70 -4.31 -1.93
CA GLY A 312 7.99 -4.19 -3.20
C GLY A 312 6.51 -3.87 -3.02
N GLY A 313 5.75 -4.08 -4.08
CA GLY A 313 4.31 -3.80 -4.15
C GLY A 313 3.87 -3.50 -5.58
N CYS A 314 2.64 -3.03 -5.71
CA CYS A 314 2.11 -2.48 -6.95
C CYS A 314 2.79 -1.15 -7.29
N THR A 315 3.28 -1.01 -8.51
CA THR A 315 3.93 0.22 -8.98
C THR A 315 2.89 1.31 -9.24
N MET A 316 3.21 2.55 -8.88
CA MET A 316 2.42 3.73 -9.26
C MET A 316 2.69 4.08 -10.73
N ALA A 317 1.64 4.39 -11.50
CA ALA A 317 1.77 4.63 -12.93
C ALA A 317 2.17 6.06 -13.28
N SER A 318 1.65 7.05 -12.54
CA SER A 318 1.84 8.47 -12.86
C SER A 318 1.42 9.40 -11.74
N THR A 319 1.98 10.61 -11.72
CA THR A 319 1.47 11.75 -10.95
C THR A 319 -0.03 11.92 -11.15
N GLY A 320 -0.78 12.08 -10.05
CA GLY A 320 -2.24 12.18 -10.11
C GLY A 320 -2.98 10.90 -9.75
N GLU A 321 -2.28 9.77 -9.55
CA GLU A 321 -2.95 8.48 -9.33
C GLU A 321 -3.78 8.47 -8.04
N ARG A 322 -5.03 8.01 -8.19
CA ARG A 322 -5.95 7.73 -7.10
C ARG A 322 -6.26 6.25 -7.04
N ILE A 323 -5.90 5.62 -5.91
CA ILE A 323 -6.12 4.19 -5.69
C ILE A 323 -7.57 3.98 -5.25
N GLN A 324 -8.28 3.11 -5.94
CA GLN A 324 -9.59 2.66 -5.49
C GLN A 324 -9.40 1.60 -4.40
N VAL A 325 -9.86 1.88 -3.18
CA VAL A 325 -9.73 0.97 -2.04
C VAL A 325 -11.11 0.48 -1.64
N THR A 326 -11.28 -0.83 -1.53
CA THR A 326 -12.48 -1.46 -0.97
C THR A 326 -12.08 -2.35 0.20
N PHE A 327 -12.90 -2.35 1.25
CA PHE A 327 -12.76 -3.30 2.35
C PHE A 327 -14.11 -3.90 2.75
N SER A 328 -14.10 -5.12 3.29
CA SER A 328 -15.29 -5.84 3.77
C SER A 328 -15.02 -6.73 4.97
#